data_AF-A0A7L4R561-F1
#
_entry.id   AF-A0A7L4R561-F1
#
_cell.length_a   1.000
_cell.length_b   1.000
_cell.length_c   1.000
_cell.angle_alpha   90.00
_cell.angle_beta   90.00
_cell.angle_gamma   90.00
#
_symmetry.space_group_name_H-M   'P 1'
#
loop_
_entity.id
_entity.type
_entity.pdbx_description
1 polymer ?
#
loop_
_entity_poly.entity_id
_entity_poly.type
_entity_poly.pdbx_seq_one_letter_code
_entity_poly.pdbx_strand_id
1 'polypeptide(L)'
;MYDVLAAVISGGSIKVVDFIEDERAGKGLIKWPLAIIAGLAYAFLLSFSPAASLFLAIIAAQVFMAKVDRVAHGLAVLVAVVIALFYGIGAIDMWFLLAFFILSCIDEIPLTGDLAPLGEYRLWLKGGALSIGLITGAWTYFILLVAFDMAYLTVAHYLGEKIRPMRRR
;
A
#
# COMPACT_ATOMS: atom_id res chain seq x y z
N MET A 1 1.09 4.61 -17.94
CA MET A 1 2.53 4.65 -17.59
C MET A 1 2.78 5.42 -16.30
N TYR A 2 2.23 6.64 -16.14
CA TYR A 2 2.39 7.44 -14.92
C TYR A 2 1.89 6.73 -13.65
N ASP A 3 0.79 5.97 -13.73
CA ASP A 3 0.26 5.20 -12.59
C ASP A 3 1.25 4.18 -12.06
N VAL A 4 1.97 3.47 -12.95
CA VAL A 4 2.98 2.48 -12.55
C VAL A 4 4.12 3.19 -11.81
N LEU A 5 4.55 4.35 -12.32
CA LEU A 5 5.57 5.15 -11.65
C LEU A 5 5.10 5.64 -10.28
N ALA A 6 3.86 6.11 -10.15
CA ALA A 6 3.28 6.52 -8.88
C ALA A 6 3.15 5.34 -7.89
N ALA A 7 2.78 4.15 -8.37
CA ALA A 7 2.75 2.93 -7.57
C ALA A 7 4.16 2.55 -7.07
N VAL A 8 5.17 2.62 -7.92
CA VAL A 8 6.58 2.37 -7.55
C VAL A 8 7.08 3.39 -6.54
N ILE A 9 6.84 4.70 -6.78
CA ILE A 9 7.27 5.78 -5.88
C ILE A 9 6.61 5.63 -4.51
N SER A 10 5.30 5.37 -4.47
CA SER A 10 4.59 5.18 -3.21
C SER A 10 5.08 3.96 -2.44
N GLY A 11 5.21 2.79 -3.09
CA GLY A 11 5.69 1.56 -2.46
C GLY A 11 7.11 1.70 -1.90
N GLY A 12 8.03 2.24 -2.71
CA GLY A 12 9.41 2.46 -2.30
C GLY A 12 9.54 3.48 -1.17
N SER A 13 8.83 4.62 -1.26
CA SER A 13 8.92 5.69 -0.26
C SER A 13 8.35 5.24 1.09
N ILE A 14 7.20 4.55 1.10
CA ILE A 14 6.61 4.00 2.33
C ILE A 14 7.57 3.01 2.97
N LYS A 15 8.25 2.16 2.20
CA LYS A 15 9.20 1.21 2.79
C LYS A 15 10.35 1.89 3.53
N VAL A 16 10.89 2.97 2.97
CA VAL A 16 11.94 3.74 3.65
C VAL A 16 11.40 4.38 4.93
N VAL A 17 10.15 4.89 4.90
CA VAL A 17 9.49 5.44 6.09
C VAL A 17 9.34 4.36 7.17
N ASP A 18 8.83 3.17 6.82
CA ASP A 18 8.69 2.02 7.72
C ASP A 18 10.03 1.68 8.38
N PHE A 19 11.09 1.52 7.58
CA PHE A 19 12.43 1.20 8.09
C PHE A 19 12.94 2.24 9.09
N ILE A 20 12.70 3.53 8.83
CA ILE A 20 13.11 4.59 9.75
C ILE A 20 12.30 4.55 11.04
N GLU A 21 10.99 4.34 10.95
CA GLU A 21 10.12 4.26 12.13
C GLU A 21 10.44 3.03 12.99
N ASP A 22 10.62 1.87 12.37
CA ASP A 22 10.76 0.59 13.06
C ASP A 22 12.20 0.28 13.47
N GLU A 23 13.17 0.36 12.55
CA GLU A 23 14.55 -0.07 12.80
C GLU A 23 15.45 1.08 13.27
N ARG A 24 15.09 2.35 13.00
CA ARG A 24 15.84 3.53 13.49
C ARG A 24 15.14 4.29 14.62
N ALA A 25 14.14 3.67 15.26
CA ALA A 25 13.34 4.26 16.34
C ALA A 25 12.81 5.66 15.98
N GLY A 26 12.46 5.89 14.72
CA GLY A 26 11.90 7.13 14.21
C GLY A 26 12.87 8.32 14.14
N LYS A 27 14.18 8.16 14.35
CA LYS A 27 15.13 9.28 14.47
C LYS A 27 15.57 9.93 13.14
N GLY A 28 15.10 9.43 11.98
CA GLY A 28 15.47 9.96 10.67
C GLY A 28 14.54 11.06 10.17
N LEU A 29 15.03 12.29 9.99
CA LEU A 29 14.22 13.40 9.47
C LEU A 29 13.73 13.21 8.03
N ILE A 30 14.44 12.40 7.23
CA ILE A 30 14.06 12.13 5.84
C ILE A 30 12.72 11.38 5.70
N LYS A 31 12.20 10.79 6.80
CA LYS A 31 10.88 10.15 6.81
C LYS A 31 9.75 11.12 6.48
N TRP A 32 9.87 12.40 6.85
CA TRP A 32 8.83 13.41 6.61
C TRP A 32 8.66 13.74 5.12
N PRO A 33 9.71 14.16 4.38
CA PRO A 33 9.56 14.39 2.95
C PRO A 33 9.19 13.10 2.20
N LEU A 34 9.67 11.93 2.61
CA LEU A 34 9.28 10.66 1.99
C LEU A 34 7.82 10.30 2.25
N ALA A 35 7.28 10.55 3.45
CA ALA A 35 5.87 10.39 3.74
C ALA A 35 5.00 11.33 2.90
N ILE A 36 5.44 12.58 2.69
CA ILE A 36 4.76 13.53 1.80
C ILE A 36 4.80 13.03 0.35
N ILE A 37 5.96 12.58 -0.15
CA ILE A 37 6.11 12.02 -1.50
C ILE A 37 5.20 10.80 -1.68
N ALA A 38 5.17 9.89 -0.70
CA ALA A 38 4.28 8.74 -0.71
C ALA A 38 2.80 9.17 -0.75
N GLY A 39 2.41 10.13 0.09
CA GLY A 39 1.05 10.67 0.12
C GLY A 39 0.65 11.34 -1.19
N LEU A 40 1.54 12.11 -1.82
CA LEU A 40 1.31 12.73 -3.14
C LEU A 40 1.15 11.67 -4.24
N ALA A 41 1.98 10.63 -4.23
CA ALA A 41 1.87 9.52 -5.17
C ALA A 41 0.55 8.75 -4.98
N TYR A 42 0.13 8.51 -3.74
CA TYR A 42 -1.20 7.95 -3.45
C TYR A 42 -2.33 8.88 -3.89
N ALA A 43 -2.24 10.19 -3.65
CA ALA A 43 -3.24 11.15 -4.11
C ALA A 43 -3.39 11.11 -5.64
N PHE A 44 -2.28 11.02 -6.37
CA PHE A 44 -2.28 10.88 -7.81
C PHE A 44 -3.02 9.61 -8.24
N LEU A 45 -2.74 8.48 -7.60
CA LEU A 45 -3.41 7.21 -7.88
C LEU A 45 -4.91 7.25 -7.55
N LEU A 46 -5.29 7.88 -6.43
CA LEU A 46 -6.69 8.04 -6.04
C LEU A 46 -7.47 8.95 -7.00
N SER A 47 -6.84 10.01 -7.50
CA SER A 47 -7.54 11.05 -8.27
C SER A 47 -7.57 10.75 -9.76
N PHE A 48 -6.52 10.13 -10.30
CA PHE A 48 -6.30 10.04 -11.75
C PHE A 48 -6.15 8.62 -12.28
N SER A 49 -5.96 7.60 -11.43
CA SER A 49 -5.85 6.22 -11.89
C SER A 49 -7.21 5.54 -11.99
N PRO A 50 -7.46 4.67 -12.99
CA PRO A 50 -8.60 3.76 -13.00
C PRO A 50 -8.55 2.75 -11.84
N ALA A 51 -7.44 2.66 -11.11
CA ALA A 51 -7.30 1.81 -9.93
C ALA A 51 -7.62 2.52 -8.60
N ALA A 52 -8.32 3.66 -8.61
CA ALA A 52 -8.69 4.40 -7.41
C ALA A 52 -9.37 3.52 -6.34
N SER A 53 -10.28 2.62 -6.76
CA SER A 53 -10.95 1.64 -5.88
C SER A 53 -9.96 0.77 -5.09
N LEU A 54 -8.87 0.31 -5.72
CA LEU A 54 -7.85 -0.52 -5.07
C LEU A 54 -7.07 0.29 -4.03
N PHE A 55 -6.57 1.47 -4.39
CA PHE A 55 -5.73 2.26 -3.49
C PHE A 55 -6.54 2.86 -2.32
N LEU A 56 -7.80 3.22 -2.56
CA LEU A 56 -8.70 3.64 -1.49
C LEU A 56 -9.01 2.49 -0.54
N ALA A 57 -9.25 1.28 -1.07
CA ALA A 57 -9.44 0.08 -0.26
C ALA A 57 -8.22 -0.23 0.61
N ILE A 58 -7.00 -0.13 0.05
CA ILE A 58 -5.76 -0.33 0.81
C ILE A 58 -5.66 0.69 1.94
N ILE A 59 -5.81 1.99 1.68
CA ILE A 59 -5.76 3.02 2.73
C ILE A 59 -6.80 2.75 3.82
N ALA A 60 -8.05 2.49 3.42
CA ALA A 60 -9.14 2.21 4.35
C ALA A 60 -8.84 0.99 5.22
N ALA A 61 -8.33 -0.10 4.63
CA ALA A 61 -7.96 -1.31 5.36
C ALA A 61 -6.81 -1.06 6.34
N GLN A 62 -5.78 -0.31 5.95
CA GLN A 62 -4.65 0.01 6.85
C GLN A 62 -5.09 0.88 8.03
N VAL A 63 -5.99 1.84 7.82
CA VAL A 63 -6.60 2.64 8.90
C VAL A 63 -7.45 1.74 9.80
N PHE A 64 -8.30 0.90 9.20
CA PHE A 64 -9.19 -0.02 9.93
C PHE A 64 -8.43 -1.03 10.79
N MET A 65 -7.33 -1.57 10.27
CA MET A 65 -6.46 -2.52 10.97
C MET A 65 -5.47 -1.83 11.93
N ALA A 66 -5.62 -0.52 12.15
CA ALA A 66 -4.75 0.29 13.02
C ALA A 66 -3.25 0.17 12.68
N LYS A 67 -2.92 -0.04 11.41
CA LYS A 67 -1.54 -0.06 10.89
C LYS A 67 -0.97 1.33 10.69
N VAL A 68 -1.84 2.33 10.58
CA VAL A 68 -1.44 3.74 10.61
C VAL A 68 -1.20 4.16 12.07
N ASP A 69 -0.16 3.58 12.69
CA ASP A 69 0.15 3.74 14.11
C ASP A 69 1.29 4.74 14.39
N ARG A 70 1.98 5.22 13.33
CA ARG A 70 3.01 6.26 13.43
C ARG A 70 2.58 7.57 12.77
N VAL A 71 3.13 8.67 13.29
CA VAL A 71 2.84 10.03 12.78
C VAL A 71 3.25 10.17 11.31
N ALA A 72 4.34 9.55 10.87
CA ALA A 72 4.75 9.61 9.47
C ALA A 72 3.77 8.89 8.53
N HIS A 73 3.22 7.74 8.94
CA HIS A 73 2.15 7.07 8.20
C HIS A 73 0.89 7.91 8.15
N GLY A 74 0.49 8.48 9.29
CA GLY A 74 -0.64 9.41 9.39
C GLY A 74 -0.47 10.61 8.46
N LEU A 75 0.74 11.17 8.35
CA LEU A 75 1.05 12.26 7.42
C LEU A 75 0.87 11.84 5.96
N ALA A 76 1.35 10.66 5.56
CA ALA A 76 1.18 10.17 4.20
C ALA A 76 -0.31 10.01 3.84
N VAL A 77 -1.10 9.42 4.75
CA VAL A 77 -2.56 9.29 4.59
C VAL A 77 -3.24 10.66 4.53
N LEU A 78 -2.88 11.58 5.42
CA LEU A 78 -3.45 12.94 5.43
C LEU A 78 -3.19 13.67 4.11
N VAL A 79 -1.94 13.65 3.62
CA VAL A 79 -1.59 14.26 2.33
C VAL A 79 -2.37 13.59 1.19
N ALA A 80 -2.46 12.26 1.18
CA ALA A 80 -3.23 11.54 0.16
C ALA A 80 -4.70 11.97 0.13
N VAL A 81 -5.36 12.00 1.30
CA VAL A 81 -6.78 12.34 1.43
C VAL A 81 -7.04 13.80 1.10
N VAL A 82 -6.26 14.74 1.65
CA VAL A 82 -6.47 16.19 1.43
C VAL A 82 -6.32 16.54 -0.06
N ILE A 83 -5.30 16.01 -0.72
CA ILE A 83 -5.07 16.28 -2.14
C ILE A 83 -6.14 15.59 -3.00
N ALA A 84 -6.51 14.33 -2.69
CA ALA A 84 -7.58 13.64 -3.41
C ALA A 84 -8.95 14.32 -3.23
N LEU A 85 -9.25 14.91 -2.08
CA LEU A 85 -10.46 15.70 -1.88
C LEU A 85 -10.46 16.99 -2.72
N PHE A 86 -9.30 17.59 -2.93
CA PHE A 86 -9.17 18.81 -3.74
C PHE A 86 -9.31 18.53 -5.25
N TYR A 87 -8.69 17.47 -5.75
CA TYR A 87 -8.74 17.10 -7.18
C TYR A 87 -9.93 16.20 -7.55
N GLY A 88 -10.63 15.65 -6.55
CA GLY A 88 -11.64 14.62 -6.72
C GLY A 88 -11.03 13.23 -6.72
N ILE A 89 -11.78 12.25 -6.21
CA ILE A 89 -11.43 10.84 -6.31
C ILE A 89 -11.90 10.34 -7.68
N GLY A 90 -11.06 9.57 -8.37
CA GLY A 90 -11.38 8.96 -9.66
C GLY A 90 -12.56 8.00 -9.59
N ALA A 91 -12.87 7.32 -10.70
CA ALA A 91 -14.00 6.40 -10.74
C ALA A 91 -13.85 5.29 -9.69
N ILE A 92 -14.85 5.19 -8.80
CA ILE A 92 -14.92 4.15 -7.77
C ILE A 92 -15.99 3.13 -8.17
N ASP A 93 -15.55 1.88 -8.34
CA ASP A 93 -16.44 0.73 -8.40
C ASP A 93 -16.59 0.17 -6.97
N MET A 94 -17.80 0.26 -6.43
CA MET A 94 -18.06 -0.13 -5.04
C MET A 94 -17.86 -1.62 -4.77
N TRP A 95 -18.07 -2.48 -5.77
CA TRP A 95 -17.86 -3.93 -5.61
C TRP A 95 -16.37 -4.24 -5.54
N PHE A 96 -15.56 -3.62 -6.41
CA PHE A 96 -14.11 -3.77 -6.35
C PHE A 96 -13.51 -3.15 -5.09
N LEU A 97 -13.99 -1.97 -4.68
CA LEU A 97 -13.58 -1.33 -3.43
C LEU A 97 -13.81 -2.27 -2.23
N LEU A 98 -15.00 -2.85 -2.10
CA LEU A 98 -15.33 -3.75 -1.00
C LEU A 98 -14.49 -5.04 -1.05
N ALA A 99 -14.34 -5.64 -2.23
CA ALA A 99 -13.54 -6.84 -2.41
C ALA A 99 -12.07 -6.60 -2.03
N PHE A 100 -11.46 -5.53 -2.53
CA PHE A 100 -10.08 -5.17 -2.19
C PHE A 100 -9.92 -4.80 -0.73
N PHE A 101 -10.90 -4.14 -0.12
CA PHE A 101 -10.87 -3.80 1.30
C PHE A 101 -10.81 -5.06 2.16
N ILE A 102 -11.72 -6.02 1.91
CA ILE A 102 -11.76 -7.29 2.64
C ILE A 102 -10.45 -8.05 2.47
N LEU A 103 -9.96 -8.19 1.24
CA LEU A 103 -8.70 -8.90 0.97
C LEU A 103 -7.50 -8.21 1.62
N SER A 104 -7.45 -6.88 1.59
CA SER A 104 -6.40 -6.12 2.26
C SER A 104 -6.48 -6.28 3.78
N CYS A 105 -7.68 -6.39 4.38
CA CYS A 105 -7.81 -6.69 5.80
C CYS A 105 -7.34 -8.12 6.12
N ILE A 106 -7.63 -9.10 5.25
CA ILE A 106 -7.19 -10.49 5.43
C ILE A 106 -5.66 -10.60 5.42
N ASP A 107 -4.98 -9.87 4.52
CA ASP A 107 -3.51 -9.85 4.47
C ASP A 107 -2.86 -9.32 5.76
N GLU A 108 -3.59 -8.50 6.53
CA GLU A 108 -3.11 -7.98 7.82
C GLU A 108 -3.39 -8.90 9.01
N ILE A 109 -4.10 -10.01 8.82
CA ILE A 109 -4.30 -11.01 9.88
C ILE A 109 -2.95 -11.71 10.12
N PRO A 110 -2.44 -11.74 11.37
CA PRO A 110 -1.17 -12.38 11.66
C PRO A 110 -1.30 -13.90 11.50
N LEU A 111 -0.76 -14.43 10.39
CA LEU A 111 -0.66 -15.86 10.14
C LEU A 111 0.65 -16.40 10.74
N THR A 112 0.63 -17.68 11.15
CA THR A 112 1.79 -18.34 11.77
C THR A 112 2.06 -19.71 11.13
N GLY A 113 3.28 -20.23 11.34
CA GLY A 113 3.70 -21.50 10.76
C GLY A 113 3.81 -21.43 9.24
N ASP A 114 3.39 -22.50 8.56
CA ASP A 114 3.49 -22.65 7.10
C ASP A 114 2.66 -21.62 6.32
N LEU A 115 1.70 -20.96 6.98
CA LEU A 115 0.85 -19.94 6.37
C LEU A 115 1.39 -18.52 6.50
N ALA A 116 2.47 -18.29 7.27
CA ALA A 116 3.07 -16.96 7.45
C ALA A 116 3.42 -16.26 6.12
N PRO A 117 3.94 -16.94 5.08
CA PRO A 117 4.23 -16.32 3.79
C PRO A 117 3.00 -15.69 3.10
N LEU A 118 1.79 -16.20 3.35
CA LEU A 118 0.58 -15.65 2.74
C LEU A 118 0.33 -14.20 3.18
N GLY A 119 0.53 -13.91 4.48
CA GLY A 119 0.42 -12.56 5.04
C GLY A 119 1.65 -11.71 4.72
N GLU A 120 2.86 -12.26 4.86
CA GLU A 120 4.11 -11.52 4.62
C GLU A 120 4.23 -10.97 3.19
N TYR A 121 3.79 -11.74 2.20
CA TYR A 121 3.81 -11.34 0.79
C TYR A 121 2.47 -10.80 0.30
N ARG A 122 1.50 -10.58 1.18
CA ARG A 122 0.17 -10.02 0.86
C ARG A 122 -0.50 -10.75 -0.31
N LEU A 123 -0.50 -12.08 -0.23
CA LEU A 123 -0.89 -12.93 -1.36
C LEU A 123 -2.41 -12.93 -1.59
N TRP A 124 -3.24 -12.62 -0.59
CA TRP A 124 -4.68 -12.58 -0.76
C TRP A 124 -5.11 -11.41 -1.65
N LEU A 125 -4.59 -10.21 -1.39
CA LEU A 125 -4.89 -9.04 -2.23
C LEU A 125 -4.37 -9.22 -3.66
N LYS A 126 -3.17 -9.79 -3.84
CA LYS A 126 -2.63 -10.13 -5.16
C LYS A 126 -3.47 -11.16 -5.90
N GLY A 127 -3.83 -12.25 -5.23
CA GLY A 127 -4.67 -13.31 -5.79
C GLY A 127 -6.04 -12.80 -6.20
N GLY A 128 -6.66 -11.94 -5.38
CA GLY A 128 -7.92 -11.31 -5.72
C GLY A 128 -7.81 -10.32 -6.88
N ALA A 129 -6.79 -9.48 -6.90
CA ALA A 129 -6.53 -8.57 -8.03
C ALA A 129 -6.27 -9.33 -9.34
N LEU A 130 -5.51 -10.42 -9.29
CA LEU A 130 -5.32 -11.31 -10.43
C LEU A 130 -6.64 -11.93 -10.90
N SER A 131 -7.46 -12.42 -9.96
CA SER A 131 -8.75 -13.03 -10.26
C SER A 131 -9.71 -12.03 -10.92
N ILE A 132 -9.78 -10.80 -10.41
CA ILE A 132 -10.55 -9.71 -11.03
C ILE A 132 -10.02 -9.43 -12.44
N GLY A 133 -8.71 -9.35 -12.63
CA GLY A 133 -8.09 -9.17 -13.95
C GLY A 133 -8.46 -10.26 -14.96
N LEU A 134 -8.44 -11.52 -14.53
CA LEU A 134 -8.82 -12.67 -15.36
C LEU A 134 -10.31 -12.69 -15.73
N ILE A 135 -11.20 -12.35 -14.80
CA ILE A 135 -12.66 -12.43 -14.99
C ILE A 135 -13.19 -11.21 -15.78
N THR A 136 -12.69 -10.02 -15.46
CA THR A 136 -13.24 -8.74 -15.94
C THR A 136 -12.39 -8.05 -16.99
N GLY A 137 -11.14 -8.50 -17.18
CA GLY A 137 -10.14 -7.83 -18.00
C GLY A 137 -9.49 -6.62 -17.34
N ALA A 138 -9.84 -6.27 -16.09
CA ALA A 138 -9.31 -5.11 -15.37
C ALA A 138 -7.89 -5.35 -14.80
N TRP A 139 -6.93 -5.65 -15.68
CA TRP A 139 -5.54 -5.96 -15.33
C TRP A 139 -4.79 -4.85 -14.59
N THR A 140 -5.25 -3.60 -14.71
CA THR A 140 -4.61 -2.44 -14.10
C THR A 140 -4.49 -2.58 -12.58
N TYR A 141 -5.47 -3.16 -11.90
CA TYR A 141 -5.40 -3.40 -10.45
C TYR A 141 -4.21 -4.30 -10.08
N PHE A 142 -4.06 -5.43 -10.76
CA PHE A 142 -2.99 -6.39 -10.51
C PHE A 142 -1.61 -5.80 -10.86
N ILE A 143 -1.48 -5.15 -12.01
CA ILE A 143 -0.22 -4.57 -12.47
C ILE A 143 0.28 -3.50 -11.50
N LEU A 144 -0.59 -2.59 -11.07
CA LEU A 144 -0.20 -1.51 -10.16
C LEU A 144 0.12 -2.04 -8.76
N LEU A 145 -0.63 -3.04 -8.27
CA LEU A 145 -0.33 -3.70 -7.00
C LEU A 145 1.03 -4.39 -7.01
N VAL A 146 1.33 -5.16 -8.08
CA VAL A 146 2.64 -5.82 -8.23
C VAL A 146 3.75 -4.79 -8.35
N ALA A 147 3.57 -3.70 -9.09
CA ALA A 147 4.57 -2.64 -9.21
C ALA A 147 4.87 -1.98 -7.85
N PHE A 148 3.83 -1.68 -7.06
CA PHE A 148 3.95 -1.17 -5.70
C PHE A 148 4.76 -2.13 -4.81
N ASP A 149 4.36 -3.40 -4.76
CA ASP A 149 5.00 -4.40 -3.90
C ASP A 149 6.42 -4.73 -4.33
N MET A 150 6.71 -4.77 -5.62
CA MET A 150 8.06 -4.96 -6.13
C MET A 150 8.98 -3.82 -5.70
N ALA A 151 8.52 -2.56 -5.76
CA ALA A 151 9.29 -1.42 -5.27
C ALA A 151 9.51 -1.51 -3.75
N TYR A 152 8.45 -1.84 -2.99
CA TYR A 152 8.52 -2.04 -1.55
C TYR A 152 9.57 -3.09 -1.16
N LEU A 153 9.48 -4.29 -1.77
CA LEU A 153 10.39 -5.40 -1.49
C LEU A 153 11.83 -5.13 -1.94
N THR A 154 12.01 -4.45 -3.08
CA THR A 154 13.34 -4.06 -3.58
C THR A 154 14.03 -3.10 -2.60
N VAL A 155 13.30 -2.11 -2.10
CA VAL A 155 13.82 -1.18 -1.10
C VAL A 155 14.12 -1.91 0.21
N ALA A 156 13.23 -2.80 0.67
CA ALA A 156 13.46 -3.60 1.87
C ALA A 156 14.78 -4.40 1.76
N HIS A 157 14.98 -5.07 0.61
CA HIS A 157 16.20 -5.81 0.32
C HIS A 157 17.45 -4.91 0.33
N TYR A 158 17.39 -3.75 -0.32
CA TYR A 158 18.51 -2.79 -0.36
C TYR A 158 18.86 -2.22 1.02
N LEU A 159 17.87 -2.03 1.89
CA LEU A 159 18.07 -1.59 3.27
C LEU A 159 18.60 -2.70 4.19
N GLY A 160 18.76 -3.92 3.67
CA GLY A 160 19.24 -5.07 4.45
C GLY A 160 18.22 -5.59 5.45
N GLU A 161 16.94 -5.22 5.31
CA GLU A 161 15.90 -5.83 6.12
C GLU A 161 15.71 -7.28 5.66
N LYS A 162 15.93 -8.21 6.60
CA LYS A 162 15.36 -9.54 6.44
C LYS A 162 13.84 -9.37 6.49
N ILE A 163 13.12 -9.90 5.51
CA ILE A 163 11.66 -10.06 5.62
C ILE A 163 11.45 -10.93 6.86
N ARG A 164 11.07 -10.29 7.97
CA ARG A 164 10.89 -10.97 9.24
C ARG A 164 9.44 -11.47 9.26
N PRO A 165 9.20 -12.72 9.69
CA PRO A 165 7.85 -13.13 10.01
C PRO A 165 7.26 -12.17 11.03
N MET A 166 5.99 -11.78 10.82
CA MET A 166 5.29 -10.81 11.66
C MET A 166 5.55 -11.14 13.13
N ARG A 167 6.27 -10.24 13.82
CA ARG A 167 6.50 -10.39 15.27
C ARG A 167 5.14 -10.31 15.95
N ARG A 168 4.84 -11.33 16.77
CA ARG A 168 3.70 -11.32 17.70
C ARG A 168 3.77 -10.01 18.50
N ARG A 169 2.80 -9.10 18.29
CA ARG A 169 2.53 -8.02 19.23
C ARG A 169 1.80 -8.61 20.42
#